data_AF-A0A7S3PZC3-F1
#
_entry.id   AF-A0A7S3PZC3-F1
#
_cell.length_a   1.000
_cell.length_b   1.000
_cell.length_c   1.000
_cell.angle_alpha   90.00
_cell.angle_beta   90.00
_cell.angle_gamma   90.00
#
_symmetry.space_group_name_H-M   'P 1'
#
loop_
_entity.id
_entity.type
_entity.pdbx_description
1 polymer ?
#
loop_
_entity_poly.entity_id
_entity_poly.type
_entity_poly.pdbx_seq_one_letter_code
_entity_poly.pdbx_strand_id
1 'polypeptide(L)'
;MIQKKYKTIDQCHQFLQQQNNQANSNENISIPFLQHFNTWRNLETVREFVTSPLMADMARTLLDVPSIKLYQDSLFHKRQNDGPTPWHSDARMAPFDTSHMITFWIPLQNIPSVEEGGSGLMFVDKSHGDFALPFWNRVPKGDVGNGEDYDCKTGKVKYEESREYERLDERYSYGSGNDGVSSYMPMERGDCTVHAGWTLHSANGVKCETDRYALAVTYVDAQAEIREDARMSSGSLGHDEDRKSYEDWINEVRPRTYFEHSLVPII
;
A
#
# COMPACT_ATOMS: atom_id res chain seq x y z
N MET A 1 26.93 -5.25 9.25
CA MET A 1 27.43 -4.05 8.54
C MET A 1 26.68 -2.84 9.08
N ILE A 2 27.34 -1.71 9.35
CA ILE A 2 26.66 -0.48 9.76
C ILE A 2 25.91 0.04 8.52
N GLN A 3 24.59 -0.15 8.48
CA GLN A 3 23.74 0.37 7.42
C GLN A 3 23.90 1.90 7.41
N LYS A 4 24.29 2.47 6.27
CA LYS A 4 24.46 3.93 6.13
C LYS A 4 23.13 4.61 6.45
N LYS A 5 23.10 5.39 7.52
CA LYS A 5 21.93 6.18 7.94
C LYS A 5 22.00 7.56 7.29
N TYR A 6 21.01 7.88 6.46
CA TYR A 6 20.86 9.18 5.80
C TYR A 6 20.10 10.11 6.74
N LYS A 7 20.65 11.31 6.98
CA LYS A 7 20.15 12.24 8.03
C LYS A 7 19.74 13.61 7.49
N THR A 8 20.13 13.97 6.27
CA THR A 8 19.74 15.24 5.64
C THR A 8 18.79 15.00 4.47
N ILE A 9 18.00 16.02 4.13
CA ILE A 9 17.07 15.98 2.98
C ILE A 9 17.83 15.59 1.69
N ASP A 10 18.98 16.22 1.42
CA ASP A 10 19.81 15.91 0.24
C ASP A 10 20.29 14.45 0.24
N GLN A 11 20.68 13.93 1.40
CA GLN A 11 21.11 12.54 1.57
C GLN A 11 19.95 11.56 1.30
N CYS A 12 18.74 11.89 1.79
CA CYS A 12 17.53 11.11 1.51
C CYS A 12 17.18 11.14 0.02
N HIS A 13 17.23 12.32 -0.64
CA HIS A 13 17.01 12.43 -2.08
C HIS A 13 18.01 11.61 -2.88
N GLN A 14 19.29 11.66 -2.53
CA GLN A 14 20.34 10.86 -3.19
C GLN A 14 20.08 9.36 -3.05
N PHE A 15 19.66 8.89 -1.87
CA PHE A 15 19.30 7.49 -1.66
C PHE A 15 18.14 7.06 -2.56
N LEU A 16 17.06 7.85 -2.60
CA LEU A 16 15.89 7.55 -3.42
C LEU A 16 16.21 7.57 -4.93
N GLN A 17 17.04 8.52 -5.38
CA GLN A 17 17.50 8.57 -6.77
C GLN A 17 18.33 7.34 -7.15
N GLN A 18 19.19 6.86 -6.24
CA GLN A 18 19.98 5.64 -6.47
C GLN A 18 19.07 4.40 -6.64
N GLN A 19 18.05 4.27 -5.79
CA GLN A 19 17.08 3.18 -5.87
C GLN A 19 16.26 3.25 -7.18
N ASN A 20 15.81 4.44 -7.57
CA ASN A 20 15.08 4.65 -8.82
C ASN A 20 15.92 4.26 -10.06
N ASN A 21 17.21 4.58 -10.07
CA ASN A 21 18.10 4.24 -11.18
C ASN A 21 18.34 2.72 -11.28
N GLN A 22 18.41 2.01 -10.15
CA GLN A 22 18.52 0.55 -10.14
C GLN A 22 17.23 -0.13 -10.62
N ALA A 23 16.06 0.42 -10.28
CA ALA A 23 14.78 -0.09 -10.78
C ALA A 23 14.67 0.02 -12.31
N ASN A 24 15.11 1.13 -12.90
CA ASN A 24 15.06 1.36 -14.35
C ASN A 24 16.07 0.53 -15.16
N SER A 25 17.12 -0.04 -14.54
CA SER A 25 18.09 -0.88 -15.25
C SER A 25 17.64 -2.33 -15.44
N ASN A 26 16.58 -2.77 -14.75
CA ASN A 26 16.07 -4.14 -14.80
C ASN A 26 14.77 -4.18 -15.62
N GLU A 27 14.91 -4.37 -16.94
CA GLU A 27 13.87 -4.70 -17.93
C GLU A 27 12.76 -3.65 -18.21
N ASN A 28 12.28 -3.64 -19.46
CA ASN A 28 11.21 -2.78 -20.01
C ASN A 28 9.83 -3.09 -19.41
N ILE A 29 9.69 -3.12 -18.08
CA ILE A 29 8.41 -3.29 -17.41
C ILE A 29 7.95 -1.91 -16.93
N SER A 30 6.90 -1.38 -17.57
CA SER A 30 6.23 -0.16 -17.12
C SER A 30 5.49 -0.43 -15.82
N ILE A 31 6.15 -0.18 -14.69
CA ILE A 31 5.51 -0.21 -13.36
C ILE A 31 4.63 1.03 -13.18
N PRO A 32 3.41 0.88 -12.62
CA PRO A 32 2.46 1.98 -12.49
C PRO A 32 2.87 3.03 -11.46
N PHE A 33 3.89 2.76 -10.62
CA PHE A 33 4.51 3.68 -9.69
C PHE A 33 5.81 3.09 -9.12
N LEU A 34 6.63 3.90 -8.48
CA LEU A 34 7.82 3.47 -7.76
C LEU A 34 7.49 3.33 -6.26
N GLN A 35 7.80 2.16 -5.69
CA GLN A 35 7.60 1.86 -4.27
C GLN A 35 8.91 1.45 -3.63
N HIS A 36 9.27 2.14 -2.55
CA HIS A 36 10.46 1.84 -1.76
C HIS A 36 10.05 1.34 -0.39
N PHE A 37 10.35 0.07 -0.12
CA PHE A 37 10.01 -0.58 1.13
C PHE A 37 11.03 -0.32 2.24
N ASN A 38 10.54 -0.29 3.48
CA ASN A 38 11.32 -0.25 4.70
C ASN A 38 12.35 0.90 4.74
N THR A 39 11.97 2.09 4.25
CA THR A 39 12.89 3.23 4.20
C THR A 39 13.36 3.66 5.59
N TRP A 40 12.61 3.35 6.67
CA TRP A 40 12.99 3.52 8.07
C TRP A 40 14.35 2.86 8.42
N ARG A 41 14.73 1.81 7.69
CA ARG A 41 16.00 1.10 7.91
C ARG A 41 17.20 1.99 7.56
N ASN A 42 17.03 2.89 6.59
CA ASN A 42 18.09 3.76 6.05
C ASN A 42 17.89 5.25 6.35
N LEU A 43 16.66 5.72 6.52
CA LEU A 43 16.32 7.13 6.70
C LEU A 43 15.98 7.38 8.17
N GLU A 44 16.85 8.12 8.88
CA GLU A 44 16.69 8.32 10.33
C GLU A 44 15.40 9.09 10.67
N THR A 45 15.05 10.10 9.88
CA THR A 45 13.81 10.87 10.07
C THR A 45 12.57 10.00 9.90
N VAL A 46 12.57 9.06 8.95
CA VAL A 46 11.45 8.11 8.80
C VAL A 46 11.40 7.18 9.99
N ARG A 47 12.55 6.65 10.44
CA ARG A 47 12.64 5.81 11.64
C ARG A 47 12.07 6.50 12.87
N GLU A 48 12.52 7.72 13.16
CA GLU A 48 12.03 8.51 14.31
C GLU A 48 10.51 8.70 14.25
N PHE A 49 9.97 8.95 13.05
CA PHE A 49 8.53 9.12 12.85
C PHE A 49 7.74 7.82 13.04
N VAL A 50 8.08 6.75 12.31
CA VAL A 50 7.32 5.48 12.31
C VAL A 50 7.47 4.68 13.60
N THR A 51 8.49 4.96 14.40
CA THR A 51 8.68 4.37 15.74
C THR A 51 8.31 5.32 16.87
N SER A 52 7.70 6.48 16.56
CA SER A 52 7.33 7.45 17.59
C SER A 52 6.22 6.92 18.50
N PRO A 53 6.22 7.29 19.80
CA PRO A 53 5.15 6.92 20.73
C PRO A 53 3.76 7.35 20.24
N LEU A 54 3.67 8.50 19.55
CA LEU A 54 2.41 8.99 18.98
C LEU A 54 1.87 8.03 17.92
N MET A 55 2.68 7.63 16.95
CA MET A 55 2.26 6.69 15.90
C MET A 55 1.92 5.32 16.50
N ALA A 56 2.72 4.84 17.45
CA ALA A 56 2.47 3.57 18.12
C ALA A 56 1.15 3.59 18.91
N ASP A 57 0.90 4.65 19.68
CA ASP A 57 -0.34 4.83 20.44
C ASP A 57 -1.56 4.95 19.54
N MET A 58 -1.48 5.71 18.44
CA MET A 58 -2.56 5.80 17.45
C MET A 58 -2.86 4.44 16.82
N ALA A 59 -1.83 3.73 16.36
CA ALA A 59 -1.99 2.45 15.68
C ALA A 59 -2.56 1.38 16.62
N ARG A 60 -2.02 1.21 17.84
CA ARG A 60 -2.56 0.21 18.79
C ARG A 60 -3.99 0.55 19.25
N THR A 61 -4.32 1.83 19.35
CA THR A 61 -5.68 2.28 19.73
C THR A 61 -6.68 2.01 18.62
N LEU A 62 -6.36 2.37 17.38
CA LEU A 62 -7.25 2.14 16.23
C LEU A 62 -7.40 0.65 15.90
N LEU A 63 -6.35 -0.13 16.14
CA LEU A 63 -6.35 -1.58 15.91
C LEU A 63 -6.94 -2.38 17.08
N ASP A 64 -7.18 -1.74 18.23
CA ASP A 64 -7.69 -2.34 19.48
C ASP A 64 -6.85 -3.54 19.97
N VAL A 65 -5.53 -3.33 20.05
CA VAL A 65 -4.56 -4.34 20.53
C VAL A 65 -3.63 -3.77 21.61
N PRO A 66 -3.07 -4.59 22.50
CA PRO A 66 -2.19 -4.11 23.56
C PRO A 66 -0.84 -3.58 23.06
N SER A 67 -0.35 -4.09 21.92
CA SER A 67 0.96 -3.77 21.36
C SER A 67 1.02 -4.12 19.88
N ILE A 68 1.90 -3.47 19.12
CA ILE A 68 2.02 -3.63 17.67
C ILE A 68 3.46 -3.93 17.24
N LYS A 69 3.63 -4.54 16.06
CA LYS A 69 4.88 -4.54 15.29
C LYS A 69 4.82 -3.46 14.23
N LEU A 70 5.95 -2.78 14.00
CA LEU A 70 6.20 -2.06 12.75
C LEU A 70 6.46 -3.10 11.66
N TYR A 71 5.48 -3.30 10.77
CA TYR A 71 5.65 -4.21 9.63
C TYR A 71 6.54 -3.59 8.57
N GLN A 72 6.10 -2.46 8.01
CA GLN A 72 6.83 -1.76 6.97
C GLN A 72 6.44 -0.29 6.91
N ASP A 73 7.32 0.50 6.31
CA ASP A 73 6.93 1.74 5.63
C ASP A 73 7.16 1.57 4.13
N SER A 74 6.35 2.25 3.32
CA SER A 74 6.47 2.31 1.87
C SER A 74 6.44 3.76 1.42
N LEU A 75 7.51 4.22 0.78
CA LEU A 75 7.48 5.48 0.05
C LEU A 75 6.95 5.23 -1.37
N PHE A 76 5.78 5.78 -1.65
CA PHE A 76 5.15 5.77 -2.96
C PHE A 76 5.53 7.04 -3.74
N HIS A 77 6.11 6.84 -4.91
CA HIS A 77 6.39 7.89 -5.90
C HIS A 77 5.61 7.56 -7.17
N LYS A 78 4.50 8.26 -7.38
CA LYS A 78 3.80 8.28 -8.67
C LYS A 78 4.37 9.40 -9.52
N ARG A 79 4.92 9.07 -10.68
CA ARG A 79 5.41 10.04 -11.66
C ARG A 79 4.25 10.68 -12.41
N GLN A 80 4.52 11.76 -13.11
CA GLN A 80 3.57 12.28 -14.09
C GLN A 80 3.15 11.18 -15.09
N ASN A 81 1.84 11.04 -15.33
CA ASN A 81 1.22 10.03 -16.21
C ASN A 81 1.30 8.58 -15.73
N ASP A 82 1.80 8.32 -14.52
CA ASP A 82 1.71 6.99 -13.92
C ASP A 82 0.23 6.60 -13.71
N GLY A 83 -0.08 5.34 -14.01
CA GLY A 83 -1.45 4.80 -14.03
C GLY A 83 -2.13 4.70 -12.65
N PRO A 84 -3.40 4.27 -12.64
CA PRO A 84 -4.11 4.02 -11.38
C PRO A 84 -3.45 2.87 -10.61
N THR A 85 -3.58 2.92 -9.28
CA THR A 85 -3.33 1.75 -8.44
C THR A 85 -4.63 0.95 -8.40
N PRO A 86 -4.62 -0.34 -8.81
CA PRO A 86 -5.83 -1.17 -8.81
C PRO A 86 -6.46 -1.32 -7.42
N TRP A 87 -7.72 -1.75 -7.36
CA TRP A 87 -8.38 -2.11 -6.11
C TRP A 87 -7.72 -3.33 -5.46
N HIS A 88 -7.34 -3.20 -4.19
CA HIS A 88 -6.70 -4.28 -3.42
C HIS A 88 -6.88 -4.11 -1.90
N SER A 89 -6.39 -5.08 -1.14
CA SER A 89 -6.29 -5.06 0.33
C SER A 89 -4.90 -5.51 0.78
N ASP A 90 -4.24 -4.70 1.62
CA ASP A 90 -2.85 -4.91 2.07
C ASP A 90 -2.62 -6.27 2.74
N ALA A 91 -3.55 -6.71 3.59
CA ALA A 91 -3.40 -7.92 4.41
C ALA A 91 -3.24 -9.21 3.58
N ARG A 92 -3.70 -9.20 2.32
CA ARG A 92 -3.53 -10.32 1.39
C ARG A 92 -2.08 -10.45 0.89
N MET A 93 -1.39 -9.32 0.74
CA MET A 93 -0.02 -9.23 0.24
C MET A 93 1.02 -9.37 1.36
N ALA A 94 0.64 -9.01 2.58
CA ALA A 94 1.45 -9.16 3.77
C ALA A 94 1.57 -10.63 4.23
N PRO A 95 2.66 -11.02 4.90
CA PRO A 95 2.92 -12.42 5.29
C PRO A 95 2.20 -12.86 6.57
N PHE A 96 1.37 -12.00 7.18
CA PHE A 96 0.80 -12.25 8.50
C PHE A 96 -0.50 -13.04 8.45
N ASP A 97 -0.70 -13.83 9.49
CA ASP A 97 -1.91 -14.58 9.79
C ASP A 97 -2.74 -13.84 10.83
N THR A 98 -3.32 -12.70 10.44
CA THR A 98 -4.16 -11.90 11.35
C THR A 98 -5.11 -10.99 10.58
N SER A 99 -6.20 -10.61 11.25
CA SER A 99 -7.06 -9.50 10.81
C SER A 99 -6.62 -8.13 11.35
N HIS A 100 -5.75 -8.12 12.36
CA HIS A 100 -5.29 -6.92 13.04
C HIS A 100 -4.07 -6.34 12.33
N MET A 101 -4.34 -5.62 11.23
CA MET A 101 -3.37 -4.87 10.44
C MET A 101 -3.94 -3.50 10.10
N ILE A 102 -3.11 -2.46 10.15
CA ILE A 102 -3.54 -1.08 9.89
C ILE A 102 -2.45 -0.33 9.13
N THR A 103 -2.86 0.46 8.13
CA THR A 103 -1.97 1.28 7.33
C THR A 103 -2.36 2.75 7.49
N PHE A 104 -1.37 3.59 7.80
CA PHE A 104 -1.46 5.04 7.80
C PHE A 104 -0.90 5.53 6.46
N TRP A 105 -1.69 6.23 5.67
CA TRP A 105 -1.26 6.84 4.41
C TRP A 105 -1.16 8.35 4.56
N ILE A 106 0.02 8.90 4.29
CA ILE A 106 0.38 10.29 4.56
C ILE A 106 0.91 10.92 3.27
N PRO A 107 0.20 11.89 2.66
CA PRO A 107 0.72 12.60 1.52
C PRO A 107 1.88 13.52 1.94
N LEU A 108 2.97 13.53 1.19
CA LEU A 108 4.13 14.39 1.45
C LEU A 108 4.01 15.76 0.75
N GLN A 109 2.84 16.02 0.18
CA GLN A 109 2.47 17.22 -0.56
C GLN A 109 0.95 17.40 -0.50
N ASN A 110 0.46 18.59 -0.84
CA ASN A 110 -0.98 18.78 -0.98
C ASN A 110 -1.51 17.90 -2.12
N ILE A 111 -2.66 17.29 -1.91
CA ILE A 111 -3.39 16.49 -2.90
C ILE A 111 -4.62 17.29 -3.33
N PRO A 112 -4.79 17.60 -4.63
CA PRO A 112 -5.97 18.28 -5.14
C PRO A 112 -7.26 17.50 -4.86
N SER A 113 -8.40 18.16 -5.08
CA SER A 113 -9.71 17.49 -5.08
C SER A 113 -9.79 16.42 -6.18
N VAL A 114 -10.75 15.50 -6.08
CA VAL A 114 -10.97 14.46 -7.11
C VAL A 114 -11.23 15.10 -8.48
N GLU A 115 -12.05 16.15 -8.51
CA GLU A 115 -12.45 16.88 -9.70
C GLU A 115 -11.25 17.57 -10.38
N GLU A 116 -10.26 17.99 -9.59
CA GLU A 116 -9.02 18.62 -10.07
C GLU A 116 -7.91 17.60 -10.40
N GLY A 117 -8.22 16.30 -10.37
CA GLY A 117 -7.26 15.23 -10.71
C GLY A 117 -6.43 14.72 -9.53
N GLY A 118 -6.94 14.88 -8.30
CA GLY A 118 -6.36 14.30 -7.09
C GLY A 118 -6.11 12.80 -7.21
N SER A 119 -4.96 12.36 -6.69
CA SER A 119 -4.48 10.97 -6.75
C SER A 119 -4.29 10.34 -5.38
N GLY A 120 -4.98 10.87 -4.36
CA GLY A 120 -5.09 10.27 -3.04
C GLY A 120 -5.87 8.95 -3.07
N LEU A 121 -5.94 8.29 -1.91
CA LEU A 121 -6.62 7.01 -1.79
C LEU A 121 -8.14 7.16 -1.86
N MET A 122 -8.78 6.17 -2.46
CA MET A 122 -10.22 5.93 -2.45
C MET A 122 -10.48 4.60 -1.76
N PHE A 123 -11.59 4.50 -1.02
CA PHE A 123 -11.90 3.37 -0.15
C PHE A 123 -13.31 2.86 -0.43
N VAL A 124 -13.51 1.55 -0.39
CA VAL A 124 -14.85 0.97 -0.34
C VAL A 124 -15.28 0.92 1.12
N ASP A 125 -16.33 1.64 1.46
CA ASP A 125 -16.81 1.74 2.84
C ASP A 125 -17.22 0.36 3.37
N LYS A 126 -16.77 0.04 4.60
CA LYS A 126 -17.06 -1.21 5.32
C LYS A 126 -16.54 -2.50 4.67
N SER A 127 -15.81 -2.43 3.55
CA SER A 127 -15.26 -3.60 2.85
C SER A 127 -14.38 -4.51 3.72
N HIS A 128 -13.71 -3.97 4.74
CA HIS A 128 -12.91 -4.74 5.69
C HIS A 128 -13.71 -5.79 6.49
N GLY A 129 -15.03 -5.66 6.57
CA GLY A 129 -15.93 -6.63 7.21
C GLY A 129 -16.48 -7.69 6.26
N ASP A 130 -16.17 -7.63 4.97
CA ASP A 130 -16.73 -8.53 3.96
C ASP A 130 -15.73 -9.63 3.54
N PHE A 131 -15.77 -10.74 4.26
CA PHE A 131 -14.93 -11.91 4.01
C PHE A 131 -15.21 -12.62 2.67
N ALA A 132 -16.35 -12.34 2.03
CA ALA A 132 -16.70 -12.90 0.73
C ALA A 132 -16.14 -12.07 -0.43
N LEU A 133 -15.38 -11.01 -0.15
CA LEU A 133 -14.63 -10.29 -1.18
C LEU A 133 -13.43 -11.14 -1.68
N PRO A 134 -13.42 -11.56 -2.96
CA PRO A 134 -12.26 -12.23 -3.53
C PRO A 134 -11.06 -11.27 -3.61
N PHE A 135 -9.86 -11.85 -3.58
CA PHE A 135 -8.60 -11.12 -3.59
C PHE A 135 -8.34 -10.37 -4.90
N TRP A 136 -8.51 -11.08 -6.03
CA TRP A 136 -8.60 -10.55 -7.39
C TRP A 136 -9.88 -11.12 -8.00
N ASN A 137 -10.80 -10.31 -8.53
CA ASN A 137 -11.64 -10.82 -9.61
C ASN A 137 -10.73 -10.91 -10.83
N ARG A 138 -10.83 -12.01 -11.57
CA ARG A 138 -10.07 -12.16 -12.82
C ARG A 138 -10.41 -10.99 -13.74
N VAL A 139 -9.39 -10.29 -14.26
CA VAL A 139 -9.51 -9.73 -15.60
C VAL A 139 -9.83 -10.92 -16.51
N PRO A 140 -10.89 -10.90 -17.34
CA PRO A 140 -11.18 -11.97 -18.27
C PRO A 140 -9.90 -12.41 -18.98
N LYS A 141 -9.72 -13.72 -19.16
CA LYS A 141 -8.59 -14.27 -19.90
C LYS A 141 -8.57 -13.65 -21.31
N GLY A 142 -7.71 -12.65 -21.49
CA GLY A 142 -7.52 -11.87 -22.71
C GLY A 142 -6.34 -10.91 -22.59
N ASP A 143 -6.17 -10.26 -21.43
CA ASP A 143 -5.25 -9.11 -21.29
C ASP A 143 -4.01 -9.41 -20.43
N VAL A 144 -3.12 -10.25 -20.95
CA VAL A 144 -1.68 -10.01 -20.74
C VAL A 144 -1.22 -9.13 -21.89
N GLY A 145 -1.64 -7.86 -21.85
CA GLY A 145 -1.41 -6.87 -22.89
C GLY A 145 -0.94 -5.57 -22.27
N ASN A 146 0.33 -5.25 -22.55
CA ASN A 146 1.01 -3.99 -22.29
C ASN A 146 0.06 -2.76 -22.24
N GLY A 147 -0.18 -2.18 -21.07
CA GLY A 147 -0.48 -0.76 -20.80
C GLY A 147 -1.26 0.13 -21.80
N GLU A 148 -2.09 -0.42 -22.71
CA GLU A 148 -2.65 0.34 -23.85
C GLU A 148 -4.13 0.73 -23.70
N ASP A 149 -4.85 0.25 -22.66
CA ASP A 149 -6.30 0.48 -22.54
C ASP A 149 -6.72 1.72 -21.71
N TYR A 150 -5.88 2.77 -21.68
CA TYR A 150 -6.27 4.05 -21.11
C TYR A 150 -6.43 5.12 -22.21
N ASP A 151 -7.68 5.45 -22.57
CA ASP A 151 -7.97 6.61 -23.42
C ASP A 151 -7.87 7.91 -22.61
N CYS A 152 -6.73 8.58 -22.76
CA CYS A 152 -6.41 9.82 -22.07
C CYS A 152 -7.32 11.01 -22.43
N LYS A 153 -8.16 10.91 -23.47
CA LYS A 153 -9.06 12.01 -23.90
C LYS A 153 -10.48 11.88 -23.37
N THR A 154 -10.93 10.67 -23.07
CA THR A 154 -12.33 10.41 -22.66
C THR A 154 -12.46 9.95 -21.21
N GLY A 155 -11.35 9.53 -20.58
CA GLY A 155 -11.33 9.09 -19.18
C GLY A 155 -12.14 7.81 -18.91
N LYS A 156 -12.54 7.08 -19.96
CA LYS A 156 -13.28 5.82 -19.86
C LYS A 156 -12.39 4.66 -20.29
N VAL A 157 -12.38 3.62 -19.48
CA VAL A 157 -11.78 2.34 -19.87
C VAL A 157 -12.83 1.53 -20.63
N LYS A 158 -12.47 0.98 -21.80
CA LYS A 158 -13.30 0.01 -22.51
C LYS A 158 -13.08 -1.36 -21.86
N TYR A 159 -14.01 -1.82 -21.03
CA TYR A 159 -14.06 -3.22 -20.62
C TYR A 159 -15.35 -3.86 -21.14
N GLU A 160 -15.23 -4.78 -22.10
CA GLU A 160 -16.29 -5.72 -22.46
C GLU A 160 -16.19 -6.96 -21.55
N GLU A 161 -17.23 -7.15 -20.73
CA GLU A 161 -17.64 -8.40 -20.05
C GLU A 161 -16.66 -9.12 -19.09
N SER A 162 -16.53 -8.61 -17.86
CA SER A 162 -16.88 -9.37 -16.63
C SER A 162 -17.00 -8.44 -15.42
N ARG A 163 -18.19 -8.35 -14.80
CA ARG A 163 -18.58 -7.26 -13.90
C ARG A 163 -18.81 -7.70 -12.45
N GLU A 164 -17.80 -8.29 -11.81
CA GLU A 164 -17.83 -8.47 -10.34
C GLU A 164 -17.30 -7.22 -9.60
N TYR A 165 -16.39 -6.46 -10.22
CA TYR A 165 -15.91 -5.17 -9.68
C TYR A 165 -16.85 -3.98 -9.98
N GLU A 166 -17.57 -3.98 -11.10
CA GLU A 166 -18.55 -2.92 -11.40
C GLU A 166 -19.81 -2.99 -10.52
N ARG A 167 -19.95 -4.01 -9.67
CA ARG A 167 -21.03 -4.13 -8.69
C ARG A 167 -20.57 -3.79 -7.27
N LEU A 168 -19.35 -3.28 -7.06
CA LEU A 168 -18.95 -2.77 -5.75
C LEU A 168 -19.92 -1.68 -5.30
N ASP A 169 -20.24 -0.75 -6.20
CA ASP A 169 -21.25 0.26 -5.94
C ASP A 169 -22.60 -0.41 -5.66
N GLU A 170 -23.03 -1.41 -6.42
CA GLU A 170 -24.29 -2.12 -6.13
C GLU A 170 -24.28 -2.89 -4.78
N ARG A 171 -23.13 -3.44 -4.36
CA ARG A 171 -22.96 -4.24 -3.14
C ARG A 171 -22.86 -3.34 -1.90
N TYR A 172 -22.25 -2.16 -2.04
CA TYR A 172 -21.90 -1.28 -0.91
C TYR A 172 -22.63 0.08 -0.89
N SER A 173 -23.41 0.44 -1.92
CA SER A 173 -24.26 1.66 -1.93
C SER A 173 -25.48 1.57 -1.01
N TYR A 174 -25.72 0.43 -0.35
CA TYR A 174 -26.92 0.24 0.46
C TYR A 174 -26.88 1.11 1.73
N GLY A 175 -27.55 2.27 1.67
CA GLY A 175 -27.87 3.11 2.82
C GLY A 175 -26.93 4.29 3.12
N SER A 176 -25.91 4.58 2.29
CA SER A 176 -24.99 5.70 2.50
C SER A 176 -25.28 6.95 1.64
N GLY A 177 -26.10 6.85 0.60
CA GLY A 177 -26.36 7.97 -0.33
C GLY A 177 -25.17 8.32 -1.26
N ASN A 178 -24.04 7.63 -1.13
CA ASN A 178 -22.89 7.60 -2.03
C ASN A 178 -22.76 6.21 -2.66
N ASP A 179 -22.01 6.09 -3.76
CA ASP A 179 -21.76 4.86 -4.52
C ASP A 179 -20.98 3.78 -3.73
N GLY A 180 -20.98 3.78 -2.39
CA GLY A 180 -20.21 2.85 -1.54
C GLY A 180 -18.70 3.10 -1.54
N VAL A 181 -18.23 4.07 -2.32
CA VAL A 181 -16.83 4.50 -2.42
C VAL A 181 -16.68 5.90 -1.81
N SER A 182 -15.68 6.04 -0.94
CA SER A 182 -15.34 7.29 -0.27
C SER A 182 -13.92 7.72 -0.60
N SER A 183 -13.72 9.02 -0.78
CA SER A 183 -12.40 9.65 -0.82
C SER A 183 -12.37 10.82 0.15
N TYR A 184 -11.19 11.13 0.67
CA TYR A 184 -10.98 12.22 1.64
C TYR A 184 -10.12 13.33 1.04
N MET A 185 -10.18 13.51 -0.28
CA MET A 185 -9.53 14.60 -1.01
C MET A 185 -10.44 15.85 -1.05
N PRO A 186 -9.88 17.08 -1.14
CA PRO A 186 -8.45 17.40 -1.14
C PRO A 186 -7.78 17.11 0.21
N MET A 187 -6.45 16.97 0.20
CA MET A 187 -5.65 16.77 1.41
C MET A 187 -4.52 17.80 1.47
N GLU A 188 -4.21 18.29 2.66
CA GLU A 188 -3.08 19.16 2.94
C GLU A 188 -1.90 18.39 3.55
N ARG A 189 -0.70 18.98 3.49
CA ARG A 189 0.44 18.42 4.23
C ARG A 189 0.12 18.34 5.72
N GLY A 190 0.29 17.15 6.29
CA GLY A 190 -0.05 16.87 7.69
C GLY A 190 -1.34 16.06 7.84
N ASP A 191 -2.18 15.99 6.81
CA ASP A 191 -3.31 15.08 6.78
C ASP A 191 -2.85 13.62 6.68
N CYS A 192 -3.74 12.71 7.06
CA CYS A 192 -3.53 11.28 6.97
C CYS A 192 -4.87 10.57 6.81
N THR A 193 -4.91 9.54 5.97
CA THR A 193 -5.96 8.53 6.00
C THR A 193 -5.44 7.27 6.67
N VAL A 194 -6.31 6.56 7.39
CA VAL A 194 -5.96 5.33 8.07
C VAL A 194 -6.97 4.25 7.71
N HIS A 195 -6.49 3.08 7.31
CA HIS A 195 -7.35 1.98 6.89
C HIS A 195 -6.88 0.64 7.46
N ALA A 196 -7.84 -0.24 7.75
CA ALA A 196 -7.54 -1.62 8.10
C ALA A 196 -6.92 -2.35 6.90
N GLY A 197 -6.06 -3.33 7.15
CA GLY A 197 -5.41 -4.11 6.08
C GLY A 197 -6.38 -4.87 5.18
N TRP A 198 -7.64 -5.03 5.59
CA TRP A 198 -8.71 -5.65 4.81
C TRP A 198 -9.62 -4.66 4.07
N THR A 199 -9.42 -3.35 4.27
CA THR A 199 -10.20 -2.34 3.54
C THR A 199 -9.77 -2.35 2.07
N LEU A 200 -10.74 -2.55 1.17
CA LEU A 200 -10.52 -2.34 -0.26
C LEU A 200 -10.24 -0.87 -0.52
N HIS A 201 -9.13 -0.61 -1.18
CA HIS A 201 -8.73 0.73 -1.56
C HIS A 201 -8.00 0.74 -2.90
N SER A 202 -7.96 1.92 -3.52
CA SER A 202 -7.30 2.18 -4.80
C SER A 202 -6.82 3.62 -4.84
N ALA A 203 -6.14 4.00 -5.93
CA ALA A 203 -5.79 5.40 -6.17
C ALA A 203 -5.88 5.71 -7.66
N ASN A 204 -6.35 6.91 -8.00
CA ASN A 204 -6.33 7.39 -9.37
C ASN A 204 -4.89 7.51 -9.91
N GLY A 205 -4.77 7.54 -11.24
CA GLY A 205 -3.54 7.94 -11.92
C GLY A 205 -3.25 9.43 -11.70
N VAL A 206 -2.00 9.83 -11.86
CA VAL A 206 -1.62 11.25 -11.71
C VAL A 206 -1.88 11.98 -13.03
N LYS A 207 -2.88 12.85 -13.04
CA LYS A 207 -3.20 13.74 -14.19
C LYS A 207 -2.51 15.10 -14.11
N CYS A 208 -1.93 15.45 -12.96
CA CYS A 208 -1.26 16.74 -12.71
C CYS A 208 0.18 16.75 -13.25
N GLU A 209 0.73 17.95 -13.53
CA GLU A 209 2.08 18.17 -14.07
C GLU A 209 3.24 17.83 -13.09
N THR A 210 2.93 17.32 -11.91
CA THR A 210 3.90 17.08 -10.84
C THR A 210 3.76 15.69 -10.25
N ASP A 211 4.89 15.04 -9.98
CA ASP A 211 4.95 13.78 -9.25
C ASP A 211 4.20 13.84 -7.91
N ARG A 212 3.67 12.70 -7.46
CA ARG A 212 3.03 12.52 -6.15
C ARG A 212 3.86 11.62 -5.25
N TYR A 213 4.21 12.15 -4.08
CA TYR A 213 4.90 11.41 -3.03
C TYR A 213 3.97 11.17 -1.84
N ALA A 214 3.95 9.95 -1.33
CA ALA A 214 3.23 9.58 -0.11
C ALA A 214 4.00 8.53 0.69
N LEU A 215 3.91 8.59 2.01
CA LEU A 215 4.42 7.58 2.92
C LEU A 215 3.25 6.74 3.43
N ALA A 216 3.30 5.44 3.21
CA ALA A 216 2.43 4.49 3.90
C ALA A 216 3.21 3.84 5.03
N VAL A 217 2.60 3.70 6.21
CA VAL A 217 3.20 3.03 7.36
C VAL A 217 2.23 1.98 7.86
N THR A 218 2.63 0.72 7.81
CA THR A 218 1.79 -0.41 8.19
C THR A 218 2.26 -1.01 9.50
N TYR A 219 1.32 -1.15 10.42
CA TYR A 219 1.48 -1.83 11.69
C TYR A 219 0.59 -3.07 11.74
N VAL A 220 0.99 -4.02 12.56
CA VAL A 220 0.27 -5.28 12.76
C VAL A 220 0.29 -5.62 14.25
N ASP A 221 -0.68 -6.40 14.74
CA ASP A 221 -0.66 -6.92 16.12
C ASP A 221 0.70 -7.58 16.45
N ALA A 222 1.24 -7.28 17.63
CA ALA A 222 2.49 -7.88 18.09
C ALA A 222 2.43 -9.40 18.29
N GLN A 223 1.23 -9.97 18.41
CA GLN A 223 0.99 -11.41 18.45
C GLN A 223 0.78 -12.04 17.06
N ALA A 224 0.74 -11.23 16.00
CA ALA A 224 0.54 -11.75 14.66
C ALA A 224 1.67 -12.71 14.26
N GLU A 225 1.28 -13.93 13.90
CA GLU A 225 2.16 -14.96 13.36
C GLU A 225 2.28 -14.78 11.84
N ILE A 226 3.21 -15.50 11.21
CA ILE A 226 3.28 -15.56 9.75
C ILE A 226 2.50 -16.76 9.21
N ARG A 227 1.92 -16.60 8.03
CA ARG A 227 1.26 -17.69 7.29
C ARG A 227 2.27 -18.74 6.84
N GLU A 228 1.80 -19.97 6.69
CA GLU A 228 2.64 -21.10 6.27
C GLU A 228 3.15 -20.94 4.82
N ASP A 229 2.32 -20.37 3.96
CA ASP A 229 2.62 -20.15 2.54
C ASP A 229 3.51 -18.93 2.30
N ALA A 230 3.70 -18.05 3.30
CA ALA A 230 4.49 -16.82 3.17
C ALA A 230 5.97 -17.07 2.86
N ARG A 231 6.48 -18.30 3.01
CA ARG A 231 7.86 -18.67 2.66
C ARG A 231 8.01 -19.24 1.26
N MET A 232 6.91 -19.64 0.60
CA MET A 232 6.95 -20.32 -0.68
C MET A 232 7.33 -19.33 -1.79
N SER A 233 8.27 -19.72 -2.66
CA SER A 233 8.81 -18.86 -3.73
C SER A 233 7.97 -18.87 -5.02
N SER A 234 6.92 -19.70 -5.08
CA SER A 234 5.94 -19.73 -6.17
C SER A 234 4.69 -20.52 -5.76
N GLY A 235 3.51 -20.03 -6.12
CA GLY A 235 2.23 -20.69 -5.84
C GLY A 235 1.66 -20.52 -4.43
N SER A 236 2.13 -19.52 -3.69
CA SER A 236 1.54 -19.05 -2.43
C SER A 236 0.08 -18.60 -2.65
N LEU A 237 -0.75 -18.66 -1.61
CA LEU A 237 -2.11 -18.09 -1.64
C LEU A 237 -2.06 -16.55 -1.55
N GLY A 238 -0.93 -15.99 -1.09
CA GLY A 238 -0.62 -14.55 -1.12
C GLY A 238 -0.01 -14.08 -2.45
N HIS A 239 -0.11 -12.78 -2.73
CA HIS A 239 0.53 -12.17 -3.90
C HIS A 239 1.95 -11.73 -3.59
N ASP A 240 2.84 -11.90 -4.56
CA ASP A 240 4.27 -11.64 -4.39
C ASP A 240 4.66 -10.16 -4.62
N GLU A 241 3.71 -9.26 -4.88
CA GLU A 241 3.97 -7.82 -5.09
C GLU A 241 4.76 -7.20 -3.93
N ASP A 242 4.33 -7.46 -2.69
CA ASP A 242 4.99 -6.97 -1.49
C ASP A 242 6.12 -7.87 -1.00
N ARG A 243 6.54 -8.90 -1.74
CA ARG A 243 7.57 -9.87 -1.29
C ARG A 243 8.84 -9.19 -0.78
N LYS A 244 9.27 -8.13 -1.49
CA LYS A 244 10.45 -7.32 -1.13
C LYS A 244 10.36 -6.67 0.24
N SER A 245 9.16 -6.44 0.78
CA SER A 245 8.99 -5.85 2.11
C SER A 245 9.36 -6.81 3.25
N TYR A 246 9.32 -8.13 3.02
CA TYR A 246 9.54 -9.14 4.07
C TYR A 246 10.57 -10.24 3.74
N GLU A 247 11.11 -10.28 2.52
CA GLU A 247 12.06 -11.33 2.11
C GLU A 247 13.33 -11.41 2.97
N ASP A 248 13.78 -10.28 3.54
CA ASP A 248 14.98 -10.19 4.37
C ASP A 248 14.89 -10.95 5.70
N TRP A 249 13.69 -11.27 6.18
CA TRP A 249 13.49 -11.87 7.51
C TRP A 249 12.57 -13.09 7.53
N ILE A 250 11.70 -13.27 6.52
CA ILE A 250 10.66 -14.29 6.53
C ILE A 250 11.19 -15.73 6.64
N ASN A 251 12.40 -15.97 6.13
CA ASN A 251 13.04 -17.29 6.20
C ASN A 251 13.62 -17.60 7.60
N GLU A 252 13.84 -16.59 8.43
CA GLU A 252 14.35 -16.73 9.80
C GLU A 252 13.25 -17.01 10.83
N VAL A 253 11.99 -16.73 10.49
CA VAL A 253 10.83 -16.82 11.40
C VAL A 253 10.01 -18.07 11.13
N ARG A 254 9.84 -18.97 12.10
CA ARG A 254 9.01 -20.18 11.93
C ARG A 254 7.52 -19.81 11.74
N PRO A 255 6.80 -20.37 10.74
CA PRO A 255 5.38 -20.10 10.56
C PRO A 255 4.49 -20.65 11.67
N ARG A 256 3.33 -20.00 11.84
CA ARG A 256 2.32 -20.36 12.86
C ARG A 256 2.90 -20.45 14.29
N THR A 257 3.85 -19.56 14.58
CA THR A 257 4.43 -19.42 15.91
C THR A 257 4.71 -17.95 16.21
N TYR A 258 4.54 -17.58 17.47
CA TYR A 258 5.00 -16.28 17.99
C TYR A 258 6.48 -16.04 17.65
N PHE A 259 6.81 -14.81 17.30
CA PHE A 259 8.18 -14.41 16.99
C PHE A 259 8.46 -12.93 17.33
N GLU A 260 9.74 -12.66 17.58
CA GLU A 260 10.32 -11.33 17.61
C GLU A 260 11.46 -11.26 16.62
N HIS A 261 11.58 -10.15 15.90
CA HIS A 261 12.62 -9.98 14.91
C HIS A 261 12.98 -8.51 14.72
N SER A 262 14.26 -8.19 14.61
CA SER A 262 14.77 -6.81 14.61
C SER A 262 14.31 -5.97 13.41
N LEU A 263 13.98 -6.62 12.28
CA LEU A 263 13.45 -5.99 11.08
C LEU A 263 11.91 -5.81 11.07
N VAL A 264 11.23 -6.32 12.09
CA VAL A 264 9.78 -6.21 12.32
C VAL A 264 9.55 -5.99 13.83
N PRO A 265 10.12 -4.89 14.39
CA PRO A 265 10.22 -4.71 15.83
C PRO A 265 8.84 -4.42 16.45
N ILE A 266 8.66 -4.87 17.69
CA ILE A 266 7.56 -4.42 18.54
C ILE A 266 7.89 -3.00 19.00
N ILE A 267 6.93 -2.08 18.88
CA ILE A 267 7.07 -0.67 19.28
C ILE A 267 5.94 -0.22 20.20
#